data_AF-A0A2G9UZB5-F1
#
_entry.id   AF-A0A2G9UZB5-F1
#
_cell.length_a   1.000
_cell.length_b   1.000
_cell.length_c   1.000
_cell.angle_alpha   90.00
_cell.angle_beta   90.00
_cell.angle_gamma   90.00
#
_symmetry.space_group_name_H-M   'P 1'
#
loop_
_entity.id
_entity.type
_entity.pdbx_description
1 polymer ?
#
loop_
_entity_poly.entity_id
_entity_poly.type
_entity_poly.pdbx_seq_one_letter_code
_entity_poly.pdbx_strand_id
1 'polypeptide(L)'
;MNGMNAVVFRKFNRVGGSSRPNAFALLFGKTVEPISRKAYNLSTIPADWTFKRYCASYLDNESFIPFEYQDAGYKQLSFPERQFFFYDPNLLGIVIGSSEEDCQLYRRTVLLEY
;
A
#
# COMPACT_ATOMS: atom_id res chain seq x y z
N MET A 1 16.58 4.71 -33.91
CA MET A 1 15.72 4.75 -32.71
C MET A 1 16.53 5.38 -31.58
N ASN A 2 16.43 6.69 -31.39
CA ASN A 2 17.07 7.37 -30.27
C ASN A 2 15.99 7.61 -29.21
N GLY A 3 15.88 6.68 -28.26
CA GLY A 3 15.04 6.84 -27.07
C GLY A 3 15.96 6.91 -25.87
N MET A 4 15.91 8.04 -25.16
CA MET A 4 16.59 8.42 -23.91
C MET A 4 17.47 7.35 -23.27
N ASN A 5 18.71 7.71 -22.93
CA ASN A 5 19.74 6.88 -22.28
C ASN A 5 19.23 6.21 -20.97
N ALA A 6 18.37 5.22 -21.08
CA ALA A 6 17.52 4.68 -20.03
C ALA A 6 17.23 3.20 -20.27
N VAL A 7 16.84 2.51 -19.20
CA VAL A 7 16.56 1.07 -19.22
C VAL A 7 15.07 0.84 -19.40
N VAL A 8 14.69 0.01 -20.39
CA VAL A 8 13.30 -0.38 -20.64
C VAL A 8 13.04 -1.78 -20.15
N PHE A 9 12.13 -1.91 -19.17
CA PHE A 9 11.66 -3.21 -18.69
C PHE A 9 10.54 -3.74 -19.59
N ARG A 10 10.86 -4.73 -20.44
CA ARG A 10 9.86 -5.37 -21.32
C ARG A 10 8.81 -6.19 -20.58
N LYS A 11 9.08 -6.57 -19.32
CA LYS A 11 8.25 -7.46 -18.51
C LYS A 11 8.12 -6.90 -17.09
N PHE A 12 7.46 -5.75 -16.97
CA PHE A 12 7.11 -5.15 -15.68
C PHE A 12 5.62 -5.37 -15.42
N ASN A 13 5.30 -6.14 -14.38
CA ASN A 13 3.92 -6.55 -14.08
C ASN A 13 3.36 -5.75 -12.91
N ARG A 14 2.06 -5.46 -12.98
CA ARG A 14 1.30 -5.05 -11.79
C ARG A 14 1.16 -6.23 -10.82
N VAL A 15 1.14 -5.91 -9.53
CA VAL A 15 1.05 -6.90 -8.44
C VAL A 15 -0.41 -7.09 -7.99
N GLY A 16 -1.24 -6.06 -8.08
CA GLY A 16 -2.67 -6.15 -7.75
C GLY A 16 -3.61 -5.64 -8.84
N GLY A 17 -4.91 -5.86 -8.64
CA GLY A 17 -5.95 -5.61 -9.63
C GLY A 17 -6.27 -4.12 -9.85
N SER A 18 -6.02 -3.28 -8.85
CA SER A 18 -6.28 -1.84 -8.85
C SER A 18 -5.07 -1.01 -8.39
N SER A 19 -5.14 0.32 -8.45
CA SER A 19 -4.01 1.18 -8.07
C SER A 19 -3.62 1.05 -6.59
N ARG A 20 -4.58 0.80 -5.70
CA ARG A 20 -4.36 0.76 -4.24
C ARG A 20 -3.46 -0.43 -3.81
N PRO A 21 -3.77 -1.70 -4.15
CA PRO A 21 -2.88 -2.83 -3.86
C PRO A 21 -1.47 -2.69 -4.45
N ASN A 22 -1.35 -2.05 -5.62
CA ASN A 22 -0.04 -1.77 -6.21
C ASN A 22 0.75 -0.74 -5.39
N ALA A 23 0.08 0.26 -4.79
CA ALA A 23 0.72 1.22 -3.90
C ALA A 23 1.24 0.57 -2.60
N PHE A 24 0.51 -0.41 -2.04
CA PHE A 24 1.01 -1.20 -0.90
C PHE A 24 2.30 -1.95 -1.22
N ALA A 25 2.31 -2.66 -2.35
CA ALA A 25 3.51 -3.39 -2.78
C ALA A 25 4.68 -2.43 -3.04
N LEU A 26 4.41 -1.25 -3.59
CA LEU A 26 5.43 -0.23 -3.85
C LEU A 26 5.99 0.38 -2.55
N LEU A 27 5.13 0.77 -1.61
CA LEU A 27 5.50 1.62 -0.48
C LEU A 27 5.87 0.85 0.80
N PHE A 28 5.30 -0.35 0.98
CA PHE A 28 5.55 -1.23 2.13
C PHE A 28 6.27 -2.52 1.74
N GLY A 29 6.40 -2.82 0.44
CA GLY A 29 6.93 -4.11 -0.01
C GLY A 29 6.03 -5.30 0.32
N LYS A 30 4.73 -5.07 0.58
CA LYS A 30 3.76 -6.09 0.99
C LYS A 30 2.57 -6.16 0.04
N THR A 31 2.11 -7.37 -0.23
CA THR A 31 0.92 -7.63 -1.04
C THR A 31 -0.33 -7.71 -0.16
N VAL A 32 -1.41 -7.07 -0.61
CA VAL A 32 -2.72 -7.07 0.07
C VAL A 32 -3.80 -7.85 -0.70
N GLU A 33 -3.45 -8.32 -1.90
CA GLU A 33 -4.29 -9.16 -2.75
C GLU A 33 -3.48 -10.38 -3.20
N PRO A 34 -4.12 -11.55 -3.36
CA PRO A 34 -3.45 -12.74 -3.88
C PRO A 34 -3.05 -12.55 -5.36
N ILE A 35 -1.86 -12.99 -5.71
CA ILE A 35 -1.35 -12.91 -7.09
C ILE A 35 -1.77 -14.18 -7.84
N SER A 36 -2.76 -14.04 -8.73
CA SER A 36 -3.18 -15.13 -9.60
C SER A 36 -2.13 -15.44 -10.67
N ARG A 37 -1.61 -16.68 -10.63
CA ARG A 37 -0.66 -17.20 -11.65
C ARG A 37 -1.26 -18.34 -12.47
N LYS A 38 -2.58 -18.48 -12.44
CA LYS A 38 -3.33 -19.55 -13.12
C LYS A 38 -3.07 -19.58 -14.63
N ALA A 39 -2.92 -18.41 -15.26
CA ALA A 39 -2.60 -18.31 -16.70
C ALA A 39 -1.26 -18.98 -17.09
N TYR A 40 -0.38 -19.22 -16.11
CA TYR A 40 0.90 -19.90 -16.29
C TYR A 40 0.90 -21.32 -15.73
N ASN A 41 -0.26 -21.88 -15.37
CA ASN A 41 -0.39 -23.17 -14.67
C ASN A 41 0.40 -23.24 -13.35
N LEU A 42 0.53 -22.12 -12.66
CA LEU A 42 1.24 -22.01 -11.38
C LEU A 42 0.27 -21.69 -10.24
N SER A 43 0.65 -22.06 -9.03
CA SER A 43 -0.13 -21.78 -7.83
C SER A 43 -0.26 -20.27 -7.58
N THR A 44 -1.42 -19.89 -7.04
CA THR A 44 -1.67 -18.53 -6.56
C THR A 44 -0.72 -18.24 -5.39
N ILE A 45 -0.10 -17.06 -5.40
CA ILE A 45 0.66 -16.57 -4.25
C ILE A 45 -0.33 -15.89 -3.30
N PRO A 46 -0.40 -16.29 -2.02
CA PRO A 46 -1.28 -15.63 -1.05
C PRO A 46 -0.83 -14.19 -0.80
N ALA A 47 -1.75 -13.33 -0.37
CA ALA A 47 -1.40 -11.99 0.09
C ALA A 47 -0.57 -12.07 1.38
N ASP A 48 0.41 -11.16 1.52
CA ASP A 48 1.20 -11.03 2.74
C ASP A 48 0.35 -10.50 3.90
N TRP A 49 -0.56 -9.57 3.60
CA TRP A 49 -1.43 -8.93 4.58
C TRP A 49 -2.90 -9.21 4.33
N THR A 50 -3.60 -9.45 5.44
CA THR A 50 -5.05 -9.57 5.46
C THR A 50 -5.70 -8.18 5.48
N PHE A 51 -6.98 -8.11 5.08
CA PHE A 51 -7.79 -6.90 5.19
C PHE A 51 -7.71 -6.28 6.59
N LYS A 52 -7.81 -7.10 7.64
CA LYS A 52 -7.70 -6.64 9.02
C LYS A 52 -6.35 -5.99 9.32
N ARG A 53 -5.25 -6.54 8.80
CA ARG A 53 -3.91 -5.95 9.01
C ARG A 53 -3.80 -4.59 8.34
N TYR A 54 -4.12 -4.47 7.05
CA TYR A 54 -3.81 -3.24 6.34
C TYR A 54 -4.86 -2.12 6.49
N CYS A 55 -6.11 -2.46 6.85
CA CYS A 55 -7.22 -1.50 6.95
C CYS A 55 -7.70 -1.25 8.39
N ALA A 56 -7.51 -2.21 9.31
CA ALA A 56 -8.03 -2.10 10.69
C ALA A 56 -6.93 -2.04 11.77
N SER A 57 -5.68 -1.76 11.39
CA SER A 57 -4.59 -1.58 12.34
C SER A 57 -3.62 -0.50 11.89
N TYR A 58 -2.91 0.10 12.85
CA TYR A 58 -1.82 1.03 12.57
C TYR A 58 -0.62 0.31 11.96
N LEU A 59 0.06 1.01 11.04
CA LEU A 59 1.20 0.48 10.29
C LEU A 59 2.53 1.14 10.71
N ASP A 60 2.57 1.76 11.88
CA ASP A 60 3.72 2.56 12.34
C ASP A 60 4.97 1.71 12.61
N ASN A 61 4.76 0.42 12.88
CA ASN A 61 5.83 -0.56 13.05
C ASN A 61 6.27 -1.21 11.72
N GLU A 62 5.72 -0.78 10.59
CA GLU A 62 6.09 -1.29 9.27
C GLU A 62 7.02 -0.31 8.56
N SER A 63 8.01 -0.83 7.84
CA SER A 63 8.87 0.00 7.01
C SER A 63 8.04 0.62 5.89
N PHE A 64 8.10 1.95 5.81
CA PHE A 64 7.40 2.75 4.81
C PHE A 64 8.42 3.58 4.04
N ILE A 65 8.61 3.25 2.77
CA ILE A 65 9.70 3.77 1.94
C ILE A 65 9.90 5.30 2.06
N PRO A 66 8.86 6.15 1.99
CA PRO A 66 9.05 7.58 2.16
C PRO A 66 9.76 7.97 3.46
N PHE A 67 9.38 7.38 4.60
CA PHE A 67 10.02 7.69 5.89
C PHE A 67 11.46 7.20 5.93
N GLU A 68 11.76 6.03 5.36
CA GLU A 68 13.16 5.56 5.23
C GLU A 68 14.02 6.56 4.44
N TYR A 69 13.49 7.12 3.34
CA TYR A 69 14.17 8.16 2.58
C TYR A 69 14.30 9.47 3.37
N GLN A 70 13.29 9.84 4.16
CA GLN A 70 13.34 11.05 4.99
C GLN A 70 14.42 10.94 6.07
N ASP A 71 14.50 9.80 6.76
CA ASP A 71 15.49 9.53 7.79
C ASP A 71 16.92 9.48 7.20
N ALA A 72 17.03 9.07 5.93
CA ALA A 72 18.28 9.16 5.16
C ALA A 72 18.60 10.59 4.66
N GLY A 73 17.78 11.59 4.98
CA GLY A 73 18.02 13.01 4.66
C GLY A 73 17.45 13.49 3.32
N TYR A 74 16.62 12.69 2.65
CA TYR A 74 15.98 13.07 1.40
C TYR A 74 14.74 13.95 1.64
N LYS A 75 14.54 14.95 0.78
CA LYS A 75 13.30 15.72 0.75
C LYS A 75 12.24 14.95 -0.03
N GLN A 76 11.08 14.75 0.59
CA GLN A 76 9.93 14.14 -0.08
C GLN A 76 9.12 15.19 -0.85
N LEU A 77 8.60 14.80 -2.01
CA LEU A 77 7.60 15.55 -2.76
C LEU A 77 6.39 14.64 -2.98
N SER A 78 5.24 15.00 -2.43
CA SER A 78 3.98 14.30 -2.65
C SER A 78 3.02 15.19 -3.43
N PHE A 79 2.32 14.60 -4.41
CA PHE A 79 1.31 15.30 -5.19
C PHE A 79 -0.10 14.87 -4.72
N PRO A 80 -1.03 15.81 -4.54
CA PRO A 80 -2.27 15.58 -3.81
C PRO A 80 -3.37 14.80 -4.57
N GLU A 81 -3.10 14.25 -5.75
CA GLU A 81 -4.20 13.71 -6.57
C GLU A 81 -4.82 12.41 -6.04
N ARG A 82 -4.13 11.64 -5.16
CA ARG A 82 -4.73 10.49 -4.45
C ARG A 82 -4.08 10.28 -3.09
N GLN A 83 -4.63 10.92 -2.06
CA GLN A 83 -4.35 10.56 -0.65
C GLN A 83 -4.81 9.12 -0.39
N PHE A 84 -3.94 8.15 -0.64
CA PHE A 84 -4.14 6.77 -0.20
C PHE A 84 -3.63 6.55 1.23
N PHE A 85 -2.70 7.39 1.68
CA PHE A 85 -2.02 7.30 2.96
C PHE A 85 -2.15 8.64 3.66
N PHE A 86 -2.81 8.66 4.80
CA PHE A 86 -2.94 9.82 5.67
C PHE A 86 -2.01 9.60 6.86
N TYR A 87 -1.09 10.54 7.09
CA TYR A 87 -0.49 10.68 8.41
C TYR A 87 -1.49 11.46 9.27
N ASP A 88 -2.09 10.81 10.26
CA ASP A 88 -3.00 11.48 11.20
C ASP A 88 -2.21 11.85 12.47
N PRO A 89 -1.92 13.15 12.69
CA PRO A 89 -1.16 13.60 13.85
C PRO A 89 -1.91 13.41 15.18
N ASN A 90 -3.24 13.23 15.17
CA ASN A 90 -4.03 12.91 16.36
C ASN A 90 -4.03 11.40 16.68
N LEU A 91 -3.64 10.55 15.73
CA LEU A 91 -3.54 9.09 15.88
C LEU A 91 -2.10 8.58 15.97
N LEU A 92 -1.10 9.48 15.87
CA LEU A 92 0.33 9.18 15.94
C LEU A 92 0.78 8.08 14.96
N GLY A 93 0.17 8.00 13.76
CA GLY A 93 0.46 6.89 12.85
C GLY A 93 0.03 7.04 11.39
N ILE A 94 0.56 6.14 10.54
CA ILE A 94 0.16 5.99 9.15
C ILE A 94 -1.16 5.21 9.09
N VAL A 95 -2.20 5.86 8.59
CA VAL A 95 -3.51 5.25 8.33
C VAL A 95 -3.82 5.29 6.84
N ILE A 96 -4.35 4.19 6.32
CA ILE A 96 -4.66 4.05 4.89
C ILE A 96 -6.15 4.31 4.70
N GLY A 97 -6.47 5.53 4.31
CA GLY A 97 -7.83 5.95 4.01
C GLY A 97 -8.14 5.70 2.54
N SER A 98 -9.15 4.89 2.25
CA SER A 98 -9.83 4.92 0.95
C SER A 98 -11.32 4.84 1.22
N SER A 99 -12.01 5.96 0.97
CA SER A 99 -13.33 6.33 1.48
C SER A 99 -13.49 6.13 2.98
N GLU A 100 -14.04 7.13 3.62
CA GLU A 100 -14.34 7.12 5.04
C GLU A 100 -15.24 5.94 5.44
N GLU A 101 -15.94 5.30 4.51
CA GLU A 101 -16.96 4.29 4.79
C GLU A 101 -16.42 2.86 5.02
N ASP A 102 -15.47 2.34 4.24
CA ASP A 102 -15.09 0.91 4.33
C ASP A 102 -14.13 0.58 5.49
N CYS A 103 -13.16 1.47 5.79
CA CYS A 103 -12.27 1.27 6.94
C CYS A 103 -12.83 1.86 8.26
N GLN A 104 -13.73 2.87 8.24
CA GLN A 104 -14.39 3.31 9.47
C GLN A 104 -15.54 2.41 9.93
N LEU A 105 -16.21 1.66 9.04
CA LEU A 105 -17.28 0.74 9.44
C LEU A 105 -16.78 -0.22 10.53
N TYR A 106 -15.55 -0.74 10.38
CA TYR A 106 -14.92 -1.62 11.36
C TYR A 106 -14.57 -0.91 12.68
N ARG A 107 -14.21 0.38 12.64
CA ARG A 107 -13.95 1.19 13.84
C ARG A 107 -15.23 1.40 14.66
N ARG A 108 -16.39 1.58 14.02
CA ARG A 108 -17.69 1.67 14.73
C ARG A 108 -18.13 0.34 15.32
N THR A 109 -17.85 -0.80 14.68
CA THR A 109 -18.26 -2.11 15.22
C THR A 109 -17.40 -2.55 16.40
N VAL A 110 -16.07 -2.29 16.37
CA VAL A 110 -15.15 -2.77 17.41
C VAL A 110 -15.10 -1.86 18.65
N LEU A 111 -15.35 -0.56 18.51
CA LEU A 111 -15.40 0.38 19.64
C LEU A 111 -16.76 0.45 20.36
N LEU A 112 -17.76 -0.32 19.92
CA LEU A 112 -19.07 -0.43 20.58
C LEU A 112 -19.26 -1.79 21.29
N GLU A 113 -18.24 -2.65 21.31
CA GLU A 113 -18.26 -3.94 22.02
C GLU A 113 -17.39 -3.98 23.30
N TYR A 114 -16.96 -2.83 23.82
CA TYR A 114 -16.32 -2.70 25.14
C TYR A 114 -16.78 -1.44 25.88
#